data_AF-A0A926DN61-F1
#
_entry.id   AF-A0A926DN61-F1
#
_cell.length_a   1.000
_cell.length_b   1.000
_cell.length_c   1.000
_cell.angle_alpha   90.00
_cell.angle_beta   90.00
_cell.angle_gamma   90.00
#
_symmetry.space_group_name_H-M   'P 1'
#
loop_
_entity.id
_entity.type
_entity.pdbx_description
1 polymer ?
#
loop_
_entity_poly.entity_id
_entity_poly.type
_entity_poly.pdbx_seq_one_letter_code
_entity_poly.pdbx_strand_id
1 'polypeptide(L)' 'MMKITTNPDKEYVTNIREKLKENSGHCPCRIVKSPDTKCICKEFRDQMERGEEGYCHCELYKIEKD' A
#
# COMPACT_ATOMS: atom_id res chain seq x y z
N MET A 1 -3.79 18.79 -5.04
CA MET A 1 -3.00 18.29 -3.89
C MET A 1 -2.79 16.78 -4.12
N MET A 2 -1.94 16.08 -3.37
CA MET A 2 -1.84 14.62 -3.56
C MET A 2 -3.00 13.93 -2.83
N LYS A 3 -3.69 13.02 -3.52
CA LYS A 3 -4.82 12.27 -3.02
C LYS A 3 -4.51 10.78 -3.02
N ILE A 4 -4.84 10.11 -1.93
CA ILE A 4 -4.71 8.65 -1.82
C ILE A 4 -6.10 8.01 -1.93
N THR A 5 -6.21 7.03 -2.81
CA THR A 5 -7.40 6.19 -2.97
C THR A 5 -7.00 4.72 -2.84
N THR A 6 -7.97 3.86 -2.54
CA THR A 6 -7.76 2.41 -2.61
C THR A 6 -7.98 1.91 -4.02
N ASN A 7 -7.45 0.72 -4.34
CA ASN A 7 -7.79 0.01 -5.57
C ASN A 7 -9.33 0.02 -5.79
N PRO A 8 -9.82 0.31 -7.01
CA PRO A 8 -11.25 0.31 -7.31
C PRO A 8 -11.87 -1.10 -7.22
N ASP A 9 -11.07 -2.17 -7.38
CA ASP A 9 -11.52 -3.54 -7.18
C ASP A 9 -11.69 -3.84 -5.67
N LYS A 10 -12.94 -3.87 -5.22
CA LYS A 10 -13.30 -4.11 -3.82
C LYS A 10 -12.94 -5.52 -3.34
N GLU A 11 -13.00 -6.52 -4.21
CA GLU A 11 -12.66 -7.89 -3.85
C GLU A 11 -11.15 -8.00 -3.64
N TYR A 12 -10.36 -7.40 -4.54
CA TYR A 12 -8.92 -7.29 -4.38
C TYR A 12 -8.52 -6.57 -3.09
N VAL A 13 -9.12 -5.40 -2.81
CA VAL A 13 -8.87 -4.66 -1.56
C VAL A 13 -9.17 -5.52 -0.34
N THR A 14 -10.27 -6.26 -0.36
CA THR A 14 -10.67 -7.16 0.74
C THR A 14 -9.62 -8.24 0.93
N ASN A 15 -9.22 -8.92 -0.15
CA ASN A 15 -8.21 -9.97 -0.11
C ASN A 15 -6.85 -9.48 0.42
N ILE A 16 -6.38 -8.31 -0.03
CA ILE A 16 -5.11 -7.76 0.46
C ILE A 16 -5.21 -7.37 1.94
N ARG A 17 -6.35 -6.83 2.40
CA ARG A 17 -6.55 -6.49 3.81
C ARG A 17 -6.58 -7.73 4.72
N GLU A 18 -7.16 -8.82 4.26
CA GLU A 18 -7.12 -10.11 4.96
C GLU A 18 -5.70 -10.64 5.06
N LYS A 19 -4.96 -10.68 3.93
CA LYS A 19 -3.54 -11.06 3.92
C LYS A 19 -2.69 -10.17 4.82
N LEU A 20 -2.95 -8.86 4.86
CA LEU A 20 -2.29 -7.95 5.81
C LEU A 20 -2.58 -8.37 7.25
N LYS A 21 -3.84 -8.66 7.61
CA LYS A 21 -4.21 -9.09 8.96
C LYS A 21 -3.50 -10.38 9.36
N GLU A 22 -3.52 -11.39 8.50
CA GLU A 22 -2.83 -12.67 8.69
C GLU A 22 -1.31 -12.49 8.81
N ASN A 23 -0.75 -11.56 8.04
CA ASN A 23 0.68 -11.25 8.06
C ASN A 23 1.09 -10.25 9.16
N SER A 24 0.26 -10.11 10.20
CA SER A 24 0.49 -9.19 11.32
C SER A 24 0.72 -7.75 10.86
N GLY A 25 0.03 -7.29 9.82
CA GLY A 25 0.09 -5.95 9.24
C GLY A 25 1.27 -5.67 8.31
N HIS A 26 2.13 -6.66 8.00
CA HIS A 26 3.22 -6.47 7.02
C HIS A 26 2.74 -6.72 5.59
N CYS A 27 3.26 -5.96 4.61
CA CYS A 27 2.87 -6.08 3.20
C CYS A 27 2.98 -7.54 2.76
N PRO A 28 1.90 -8.13 2.19
CA PRO A 28 1.98 -9.48 1.65
C PRO A 28 2.94 -9.58 0.45
N CYS A 29 3.32 -8.43 -0.14
CA CYS A 29 4.27 -8.30 -1.23
C CYS A 29 5.75 -8.36 -0.83
N ARG A 30 6.06 -8.42 0.47
CA ARG A 30 7.44 -8.39 0.98
C ARG A 30 7.75 -9.65 1.78
N ILE A 31 8.91 -10.24 1.52
CA ILE A 31 9.40 -11.44 2.21
C ILE A 31 9.85 -11.11 3.63
N VAL A 32 10.57 -10.00 3.79
CA VAL A 32 11.12 -9.57 5.10
C VAL A 32 10.04 -8.85 5.90
N LYS A 33 9.79 -9.32 7.13
CA LYS A 33 8.93 -8.64 8.10
C LYS A 33 9.79 -7.68 8.92
N SER A 34 9.59 -6.39 8.71
CA SER A 34 10.28 -5.32 9.43
C SER A 34 9.33 -4.14 9.63
N PRO A 35 9.67 -3.15 10.46
CA PRO A 35 8.89 -1.92 10.58
C PRO A 35 8.64 -1.24 9.22
N ASP A 36 9.59 -1.32 8.29
CA ASP A 36 9.48 -0.71 6.97
C ASP A 36 8.44 -1.39 6.08
N THR A 37 8.15 -2.67 6.32
CA THR A 37 7.18 -3.42 5.53
C THR A 37 5.79 -3.43 6.16
N LYS A 38 5.58 -2.83 7.35
CA LYS A 38 4.25 -2.60 7.92
C LYS A 38 3.43 -1.68 7.01
N CYS A 39 2.23 -2.09 6.64
CA CYS A 39 1.32 -1.27 5.84
C CYS A 39 0.85 -0.06 6.66
N ILE A 40 0.92 1.18 6.17
CA ILE A 40 1.44 1.60 4.86
C ILE A 40 2.98 1.60 4.86
N CYS A 41 3.58 0.81 3.96
CA CYS A 41 5.03 0.53 3.97
C CYS A 41 5.86 1.79 3.72
N LYS A 42 7.11 1.77 4.17
CA LYS A 42 8.07 2.87 3.99
C LYS A 42 8.18 3.28 2.53
N GLU A 43 8.27 2.32 1.62
CA GLU A 43 8.36 2.58 0.17
C GLU A 43 7.20 3.45 -0.36
N PHE A 44 5.96 3.15 0.01
CA PHE A 44 4.82 3.96 -0.43
C PHE A 44 4.81 5.32 0.29
N ARG A 45 5.21 5.38 1.57
CA ARG A 45 5.38 6.67 2.27
C ARG A 45 6.43 7.55 1.59
N ASP A 46 7.56 6.98 1.20
CA ASP A 46 8.61 7.68 0.47
C ASP A 46 8.10 8.14 -0.92
N GLN A 47 7.28 7.34 -1.61
CA GLN A 47 6.63 7.74 -2.86
C GLN A 47 5.72 8.96 -2.66
N MET A 48 4.94 8.97 -1.57
CA MET A 48 4.10 10.11 -1.18
C MET A 48 4.94 11.36 -0.91
N GLU A 49 6.07 11.22 -0.22
CA GLU A 49 6.99 12.32 0.09
C GLU A 49 7.65 12.89 -1.18
N ARG A 50 7.99 12.03 -2.15
CA ARG A 50 8.50 12.44 -3.46
C ARG A 50 7.42 13.04 -4.38
N GLY A 51 6.15 12.88 -4.05
CA GLY A 51 5.04 13.35 -4.87
C GLY A 51 4.90 12.59 -6.20
N GLU A 52 5.26 11.32 -6.21
CA GLU A 52 5.19 10.45 -7.38
C GLU A 52 3.80 9.79 -7.47
N GLU A 53 3.06 10.06 -8.54
CA GLU A 53 1.78 9.39 -8.80
C GLU A 53 1.98 7.89 -9.10
N GLY A 54 0.97 7.08 -8.79
CA GLY A 54 0.96 5.65 -9.11
C GLY A 54 0.45 4.79 -7.97
N TYR A 55 0.62 3.48 -8.11
CA TYR A 55 0.22 2.50 -7.12
C TYR A 55 1.39 2.09 -6.23
N CYS A 56 1.09 1.70 -4.99
CA CYS A 56 2.02 0.88 -4.23
C CYS A 56 2.20 -0.50 -4.92
N HIS A 57 3.30 -1.21 -4.63
CA HIS A 57 3.59 -2.49 -5.28
C HIS A 57 2.51 -3.57 -5.09
N CYS A 58 1.76 -3.57 -3.97
CA CYS A 58 0.64 -4.49 -3.77
C CYS A 58 -0.69 -3.95 -4.29
N GLU A 59 -0.66 -2.84 -5.03
CA GLU A 59 -1.80 -2.15 -5.66
C GLU A 59 -2.96 -1.81 -4.71
N LEU A 60 -2.78 -1.88 -3.39
CA LEU A 60 -3.81 -1.56 -2.41
C LEU A 60 -4.16 -0.07 -2.42
N TYR A 61 -3.16 0.79 -2.60
CA TYR A 61 -3.28 2.23 -2.60
C TYR A 61 -2.74 2.83 -3.89
N LYS A 62 -3.43 3.86 -4.39
CA LYS A 62 -3.01 4.75 -5.46
C LYS A 62 -2.82 6.15 -4.89
N ILE A 63 -1.76 6.83 -5.28
CA ILE A 63 -1.58 8.27 -5.10
C ILE A 63 -1.69 8.95 -6.47
N GLU A 64 -2.46 10.04 -6.53
CA GLU A 64 -2.65 10.84 -7.74
C GLU A 64 -2.78 12.32 -7.37
N LYS A 65 -2.41 13.21 -8.28
CA LYS A 65 -2.64 14.64 -8.14
C LYS A 65 -4.12 14.92 -8.43
N ASP A 66 -4.74 15.72 -7.57
CA ASP A 66 -6.09 16.26 -7.82
C ASP A 66 -6.16 17.03 -9.16
#